data_AF-A0A0S8AXP0-F1
#
_entry.id   AF-A0A0S8AXP0-F1
#
_cell.length_a   1.000
_cell.length_b   1.000
_cell.length_c   1.000
_cell.angle_alpha   90.00
_cell.angle_beta   90.00
_cell.angle_gamma   90.00
#
_symmetry.space_group_name_H-M   'P 1'
#
loop_
_entity.id
_entity.type
_entity.pdbx_description
1 polymer ?
#
loop_
_entity_poly.entity_id
_entity_poly.type
_entity_poly.pdbx_seq_one_letter_code
_entity_poly.pdbx_strand_id
1 'polypeptide(L)'
;MTKVIPDRRVEFVIERMGRGAFEAQANDDTVTFVAELDIGSDAPIVGRFVDFIISRLFNQRIESMRQHMAEEGRNLKTILEYGSPSA
;
A
#
# COMPACT_ATOMS: atom_id res chain seq x y z
N MET A 1 -3.79 7.55 12.71
CA MET A 1 -5.13 8.11 12.45
C MET A 1 -5.44 7.90 10.98
N THR A 2 -6.60 7.32 10.68
CA THR A 2 -7.05 7.10 9.29
C THR A 2 -7.78 8.35 8.80
N LYS A 3 -7.47 8.81 7.59
CA LYS A 3 -8.15 9.93 6.93
C LYS A 3 -8.83 9.41 5.68
N VAL A 4 -10.11 9.74 5.52
CA VAL A 4 -10.92 9.33 4.37
C VAL A 4 -11.32 10.57 3.59
N ILE A 5 -11.01 10.58 2.30
CA ILE A 5 -11.53 11.49 1.29
C ILE A 5 -12.53 10.67 0.47
N PRO A 6 -13.84 10.92 0.59
CA PRO A 6 -14.87 10.13 -0.08
C PRO A 6 -14.61 9.97 -1.58
N ASP A 7 -14.93 8.78 -2.09
CA ASP A 7 -14.86 8.39 -3.51
C ASP A 7 -13.50 8.58 -4.19
N ARG A 8 -12.46 8.82 -3.38
CA ARG A 8 -11.14 9.17 -3.89
C ARG A 8 -10.04 8.45 -3.15
N ARG A 9 -9.86 8.71 -1.85
CA ARG A 9 -8.61 8.34 -1.17
C ARG A 9 -8.81 7.97 0.29
N VAL A 10 -8.12 6.93 0.72
CA VAL A 10 -8.02 6.52 2.13
C VAL A 10 -6.56 6.51 2.53
N GLU A 11 -6.21 7.30 3.53
CA GLU A 11 -4.86 7.36 4.09
C GLU A 11 -4.86 6.66 5.46
N PHE A 12 -3.85 5.84 5.73
CA PHE A 12 -3.72 5.08 6.96
C PHE A 12 -2.29 5.12 7.50
N VAL A 13 -2.15 4.86 8.80
CA VAL A 13 -0.86 4.81 9.49
C VAL A 13 -0.58 3.37 9.88
N ILE A 14 0.65 2.91 9.64
CA ILE A 14 1.16 1.64 10.15
C ILE A 14 2.07 1.97 11.31
N GLU A 15 1.63 1.69 12.53
CA GLU A 15 2.40 2.04 13.73
C GLU A 15 3.85 1.56 13.64
N ARG A 16 4.79 2.48 13.92
CA ARG A 16 6.25 2.25 13.92
C ARG A 16 6.86 1.86 12.57
N MET A 17 6.10 1.85 11.49
CA MET A 17 6.55 1.38 10.18
C MET A 17 6.33 2.39 9.06
N GLY A 18 5.34 3.28 9.18
CA GLY A 18 5.14 4.37 8.23
C GLY A 18 3.68 4.66 7.96
N ARG A 19 3.37 4.98 6.70
CA ARG A 19 2.04 5.41 6.25
C ARG A 19 1.72 4.77 4.91
N GLY A 20 0.44 4.64 4.61
CA GLY A 20 0.00 4.16 3.30
C GLY A 20 -1.26 4.88 2.85
N ALA A 21 -1.57 4.73 1.57
CA ALA A 21 -2.80 5.23 1.00
C ALA A 21 -3.32 4.35 -0.11
N PHE A 22 -4.64 4.29 -0.22
CA PHE A 22 -5.35 3.75 -1.39
C PHE A 22 -6.07 4.90 -2.08
N GLU A 23 -5.92 5.01 -3.39
CA GLU A 23 -6.61 6.02 -4.21
C GLU A 23 -7.28 5.37 -5.42
N ALA A 24 -8.53 5.75 -5.68
CA ALA A 24 -9.25 5.42 -6.90
C ALA A 24 -9.30 6.67 -7.77
N GLN A 25 -8.72 6.60 -8.95
CA GLN A 25 -8.69 7.69 -9.93
C GLN A 25 -9.62 7.31 -11.09
N ALA A 26 -10.77 7.95 -11.16
CA ALA A 26 -11.68 7.81 -12.30
C ALA A 26 -11.13 8.59 -13.50
N ASN A 27 -10.97 7.91 -14.63
CA ASN A 27 -10.52 8.47 -15.90
C ASN A 27 -11.52 8.04 -16.98
N ASP A 28 -12.46 8.93 -17.30
CA ASP A 28 -13.54 8.70 -18.27
C ASP A 28 -14.29 7.37 -18.05
N ASP A 29 -13.92 6.32 -18.80
CA ASP A 29 -14.52 4.98 -18.77
C ASP A 29 -13.74 3.96 -17.92
N THR A 30 -12.64 4.36 -17.31
CA THR A 30 -11.77 3.49 -16.50
C THR A 30 -11.57 4.02 -15.09
N VAL A 31 -11.22 3.13 -14.16
CA VAL A 31 -10.76 3.49 -12.82
C VAL A 31 -9.39 2.91 -12.60
N THR A 32 -8.43 3.76 -12.21
CA THR A 32 -7.09 3.34 -11.80
C THR A 32 -7.03 3.29 -10.28
N PHE A 33 -6.77 2.11 -9.74
CA PHE A 33 -6.52 1.92 -8.31
C PHE A 33 -5.02 2.04 -8.03
N VAL A 34 -4.64 2.95 -7.15
CA VAL A 34 -3.27 3.21 -6.72
C VAL A 34 -3.13 2.85 -5.26
N ALA A 35 -2.13 2.04 -4.94
CA ALA A 35 -1.75 1.74 -3.57
C ALA A 35 -0.34 2.28 -3.30
N GLU A 36 -0.23 3.16 -2.31
CA GLU A 36 1.01 3.83 -1.92
C GLU A 36 1.42 3.39 -0.53
N LEU A 37 2.73 3.22 -0.34
CA LEU A 37 3.31 2.88 0.94
C LEU A 37 4.61 3.68 1.14
N ASP A 38 4.63 4.49 2.18
CA ASP A 38 5.81 5.21 2.66
C ASP A 38 6.30 4.50 3.93
N ILE A 39 7.47 3.86 3.84
CA ILE A 39 8.03 3.03 4.91
C ILE A 39 9.20 3.77 5.56
N GLY A 40 9.04 4.12 6.82
CA GLY A 40 10.00 4.86 7.62
C GLY A 40 9.58 4.92 9.09
N SER A 41 10.54 5.12 9.99
CA SER A 41 10.27 5.24 11.43
C SER A 41 10.85 6.55 11.97
N ASP A 42 10.00 7.34 12.62
CA ASP A 42 10.40 8.55 13.36
C ASP A 42 11.00 8.21 14.74
N ALA A 43 11.03 6.93 15.12
CA ALA A 43 11.63 6.51 16.37
C ALA A 43 13.14 6.72 16.31
N PRO A 44 13.76 7.32 17.36
CA PRO A 44 15.21 7.47 17.40
C PRO A 44 15.83 6.08 17.26
N ILE A 45 16.60 5.94 16.20
CA ILE A 45 17.31 4.73 15.81
C ILE A 45 18.04 4.17 17.04
N VAL A 46 17.63 2.97 17.47
CA VAL A 46 18.23 2.27 18.62
C VAL A 46 19.52 1.58 18.16
N GLY A 47 20.52 2.37 17.77
CA GLY A 47 21.89 1.92 17.49
C GLY A 47 22.13 1.19 16.15
N ARG A 48 23.42 1.16 15.74
CA ARG A 48 23.91 0.65 14.44
C ARG A 48 23.49 -0.78 14.09
N PHE A 49 23.24 -1.64 15.08
CA PHE A 49 22.81 -3.02 14.85
C PHE A 49 21.35 -3.11 14.40
N VAL A 50 20.48 -2.26 14.95
CA VAL A 50 19.08 -2.20 14.55
C VAL A 50 18.97 -1.60 13.14
N ASP A 51 19.75 -0.58 12.81
CA ASP A 51 19.86 -0.05 11.45
C ASP A 51 20.27 -1.10 10.42
N PHE A 52 21.26 -1.93 10.75
CA PHE A 52 21.73 -2.98 9.86
C PHE A 52 20.66 -4.06 9.63
N ILE A 53 19.92 -4.43 10.68
CA ILE A 53 18.82 -5.40 10.57
C ILE A 53 17.66 -4.80 9.78
N ILE A 54 17.29 -3.54 10.04
CA ILE A 54 16.22 -2.83 9.32
C ILE A 54 16.59 -2.68 7.84
N SER A 55 17.76 -2.15 7.50
CA SER A 55 18.19 -1.98 6.10
C SER A 55 18.24 -3.29 5.32
N ARG A 56 18.73 -4.38 5.94
CA ARG A 56 18.78 -5.70 5.31
C ARG A 56 17.40 -6.32 5.10
N LEU A 57 16.51 -6.22 6.10
CA LEU A 57 15.15 -6.76 6.02
C LEU A 57 14.26 -5.94 5.10
N PHE A 58 14.43 -4.61 5.07
CA PHE A 58 13.61 -3.71 4.26
C PHE A 58 13.82 -3.94 2.78
N ASN A 59 15.05 -4.12 2.29
CA ASN A 59 15.28 -4.35 0.86
C ASN A 59 14.60 -5.63 0.34
N GLN A 60 14.66 -6.73 1.12
CA GLN A 60 13.99 -7.98 0.74
C GLN A 60 12.47 -7.90 0.93
N ARG A 61 12.00 -7.23 2.00
CA ARG A 61 10.57 -7.06 2.25
C ARG A 61 9.91 -6.10 1.28
N ILE A 62 10.58 -5.04 0.82
CA ILE A 62 10.02 -4.08 -0.13
C ILE A 62 9.68 -4.76 -1.45
N GLU A 63 10.59 -5.58 -2.01
CA GLU A 63 10.29 -6.26 -3.28
C GLU A 63 9.18 -7.30 -3.09
N SER A 64 9.20 -8.05 -1.98
CA SER A 64 8.13 -8.99 -1.65
C SER A 64 6.78 -8.30 -1.46
N MET A 65 6.75 -7.13 -0.80
CA MET A 65 5.53 -6.33 -0.62
C MET A 65 5.06 -5.74 -1.93
N ARG A 66 5.98 -5.26 -2.78
CA ARG A 66 5.66 -4.75 -4.12
C ARG A 66 5.02 -5.83 -4.98
N GLN A 67 5.59 -7.03 -4.98
CA GLN A 67 5.05 -8.17 -5.71
C GLN A 67 3.68 -8.58 -5.16
N HIS A 68 3.53 -8.64 -3.84
CA HIS A 68 2.27 -8.96 -3.19
C HIS A 68 1.17 -7.94 -3.52
N MET A 69 1.48 -6.64 -3.45
CA MET A 69 0.55 -5.56 -3.85
C MET A 69 0.15 -5.65 -5.33
N ALA A 70 1.08 -6.04 -6.20
CA ALA A 70 0.77 -6.26 -7.61
C ALA A 70 -0.16 -7.47 -7.83
N GLU A 71 0.02 -8.54 -7.04
CA GLU A 71 -0.88 -9.70 -7.05
C GLU A 71 -2.27 -9.35 -6.50
N GLU A 72 -2.34 -8.63 -5.37
CA GLU A 72 -3.60 -8.12 -4.82
C GLU A 72 -4.34 -7.22 -5.82
N GLY A 73 -3.63 -6.33 -6.52
CA GLY A 73 -4.21 -5.47 -7.55
C GLY A 73 -4.78 -6.26 -8.73
N ARG A 74 -4.09 -7.31 -9.21
CA ARG A 74 -4.60 -8.19 -10.27
C ARG A 74 -5.83 -8.98 -9.82
N ASN A 75 -5.83 -9.47 -8.57
CA ASN A 75 -6.96 -10.19 -8.00
C ASN A 75 -8.18 -9.27 -7.87
N LEU A 76 -7.99 -8.04 -7.36
CA LEU A 76 -9.05 -7.04 -7.28
C LEU A 76 -9.62 -6.73 -8.67
N LYS A 77 -8.76 -6.51 -9.68
CA LYS A 77 -9.19 -6.30 -11.06
C LYS A 77 -10.06 -7.47 -11.56
N THR A 78 -9.60 -8.70 -11.34
CA THR A 78 -10.33 -9.91 -11.73
C THR A 78 -11.71 -9.98 -11.06
N ILE A 79 -11.80 -9.66 -9.77
CA ILE A 79 -13.07 -9.65 -9.04
C ILE A 79 -14.02 -8.59 -9.59
N LEU A 80 -13.51 -7.40 -9.95
CA LEU A 80 -14.37 -6.34 -10.48
C LEU A 80 -14.86 -6.64 -11.91
N GLU A 81 -13.99 -7.17 -12.77
CA GLU A 81 -14.31 -7.48 -14.16
C GLU A 81 -15.18 -8.74 -14.33
N TYR A 82 -14.97 -9.76 -13.48
CA TYR A 82 -15.61 -11.07 -13.64
C TYR A 82 -16.49 -11.49 -12.45
N GLY A 83 -16.34 -10.83 -11.30
CA GLY A 83 -17.10 -11.11 -10.08
C GLY A 83 -18.30 -10.19 -9.87
N SER A 84 -18.59 -9.25 -10.77
CA SER A 84 -19.85 -8.52 -10.75
C SER A 84 -20.99 -9.50 -11.05
N PRO A 85 -21.96 -9.73 -10.14
CA PRO A 85 -23.20 -10.39 -10.50
C PRO A 85 -23.82 -9.59 -11.64
N SER A 86 -24.24 -10.27 -12.70
CA SER A 86 -25.13 -9.69 -13.71
C SER A 86 -26.30 -9.00 -13.00
N ALA A 87 -26.38 -7.67 -13.13
CA ALA A 87 -27.57 -6.90 -12.75
C ALA A 87 -28.77 -7.30 -13.62
#